data_AF-A0A925C2W6-F1
#
_entry.id   AF-A0A925C2W6-F1
#
_cell.length_a   1.000
_cell.length_b   1.000
_cell.length_c   1.000
_cell.angle_alpha   90.00
_cell.angle_beta   90.00
_cell.angle_gamma   90.00
#
_symmetry.space_group_name_H-M   'P 1'
#
loop_
_entity.id
_entity.type
_entity.pdbx_description
1 polymer ?
#
loop_
_entity_poly.entity_id
_entity_poly.type
_entity_poly.pdbx_seq_one_letter_code
_entity_poly.pdbx_strand_id
1 'polypeptide(L)' 'MLKMPTLDVQSSPVDVRAATKVAAQDVNVFYGAKQALQNVSVNIPDRAV' A
#
# COMPACT_ATOMS: atom_id res chain seq x y z
N MET A 1 -45.09 1.96 -23.82
CA MET A 1 -43.83 2.73 -23.72
C MET A 1 -42.96 2.08 -22.66
N LEU A 2 -41.89 1.39 -23.07
CA LEU A 2 -41.01 0.64 -22.16
C LEU A 2 -39.89 1.57 -21.67
N LYS A 3 -39.85 1.86 -20.37
CA LYS A 3 -38.86 2.74 -19.73
C LYS A 3 -37.56 1.95 -19.57
N MET A 4 -36.50 2.35 -20.25
CA MET A 4 -35.16 1.74 -20.11
C MET A 4 -34.53 2.22 -18.79
N PRO A 5 -33.90 1.33 -17.99
CA PRO A 5 -33.15 1.75 -16.83
C PRO A 5 -31.82 2.38 -17.29
N THR A 6 -31.60 3.64 -16.94
CA THR A 6 -30.27 4.26 -16.99
C THR A 6 -29.40 3.57 -15.95
N LEU A 7 -28.28 3.01 -16.38
CA LEU A 7 -27.25 2.51 -15.47
C LEU A 7 -26.45 3.71 -14.99
N ASP A 8 -26.74 4.18 -13.77
CA ASP A 8 -25.90 5.16 -13.09
C ASP A 8 -24.58 4.49 -12.72
N VAL A 9 -23.54 4.74 -13.51
CA VAL A 9 -22.17 4.39 -13.14
C VAL A 9 -21.76 5.29 -11.98
N GLN A 10 -21.99 4.84 -10.75
CA GLN A 10 -21.37 5.41 -9.57
C GLN A 10 -19.87 5.11 -9.65
N SER A 11 -19.12 6.04 -10.24
CA SER A 11 -17.69 6.15 -10.05
C SER A 11 -17.43 6.60 -8.61
N SER A 12 -17.53 5.66 -7.68
CA SER A 12 -16.92 5.83 -6.36
C SER A 12 -15.44 6.14 -6.59
N PRO A 13 -14.89 7.24 -6.04
CA PRO A 13 -13.45 7.37 -5.99
C PRO A 13 -12.96 6.13 -5.28
N VAL A 14 -12.15 5.31 -5.95
CA VAL A 14 -11.42 4.26 -5.27
C VAL A 14 -10.67 4.99 -4.17
N ASP A 15 -11.05 4.75 -2.92
CA ASP A 15 -10.29 5.23 -1.77
C ASP A 15 -8.98 4.44 -1.80
N VAL A 16 -8.04 4.91 -2.63
CA VAL A 16 -6.68 4.38 -2.73
C VAL A 16 -5.91 4.91 -1.52
N ARG A 17 -6.44 4.70 -0.32
CA ARG A 17 -5.58 4.35 0.81
C ARG A 17 -5.04 2.97 0.49
N ALA A 18 -4.10 2.90 -0.46
CA ALA A 18 -3.47 1.65 -0.85
C ALA A 18 -3.00 0.98 0.43
N ALA A 19 -3.67 -0.11 0.81
CA ALA A 19 -3.42 -0.78 2.07
C ALA A 19 -1.92 -1.09 2.14
N THR A 20 -1.27 -0.74 3.25
CA THR A 20 0.15 -1.04 3.40
C THR A 20 0.33 -2.55 3.31
N LYS A 21 1.11 -2.98 2.31
CA LYS A 21 1.41 -4.39 2.08
C LYS A 21 2.66 -4.83 2.84
N VAL A 22 3.66 -3.95 2.94
CA VAL A 22 4.84 -4.18 3.76
C VAL A 22 5.04 -2.99 4.69
N ALA A 23 5.12 -3.26 5.97
CA ALA A 23 5.54 -2.29 6.97
C ALA A 23 6.75 -2.87 7.71
N ALA A 24 7.81 -2.09 7.81
CA ALA A 24 8.91 -2.37 8.72
C ALA A 24 9.28 -1.09 9.46
N GLN A 25 9.55 -1.21 10.76
CA GLN A 25 9.90 -0.08 11.61
C GLN A 25 11.16 -0.44 12.40
N ASP A 26 12.06 0.53 12.52
CA ASP A 26 13.26 0.44 13.36
C ASP A 26 14.10 -0.82 13.06
N VAL A 27 14.20 -1.16 11.77
CA VAL A 27 14.90 -2.36 11.31
C VAL A 27 16.40 -2.16 11.47
N ASN A 28 17.02 -3.13 12.14
CA ASN A 28 18.46 -3.20 12.33
C ASN A 28 18.97 -4.56 11.83
N VAL A 29 20.03 -4.55 11.02
CA VAL A 29 20.64 -5.77 10.45
C VAL A 29 22.13 -5.75 10.71
N PHE A 30 22.67 -6.89 11.14
CA PHE A 30 24.09 -7.07 11.44
C PHE A 30 24.65 -8.29 10.69
N TYR A 31 25.84 -8.12 10.11
CA TYR A 31 26.65 -9.21 9.59
C TYR A 31 27.89 -9.35 10.47
N GLY A 32 27.84 -10.31 11.40
CA GLY A 32 28.82 -10.44 12.46
C GLY A 32 28.84 -9.19 13.35
N ALA A 33 30.02 -8.60 13.55
CA ALA A 33 30.17 -7.37 14.32
C ALA A 33 29.81 -6.09 13.52
N LYS A 34 29.56 -6.20 12.21
CA LYS A 34 29.30 -5.03 11.37
C LYS A 34 27.79 -4.79 11.23
N GLN A 35 27.37 -3.55 11.42
CA GLN A 35 25.99 -3.14 11.15
C GLN A 35 25.79 -2.82 9.67
N ALA A 36 24.73 -3.38 9.08
CA ALA A 36 24.36 -3.22 7.68
C ALA A 36 23.14 -2.31 7.49
N LEU A 37 22.11 -2.47 8.32
CA LEU A 37 20.98 -1.55 8.40
C LEU A 37 20.90 -0.97 9.81
N GLN A 38 20.72 0.34 9.92
CA GLN A 38 20.58 1.07 11.17
C GLN A 38 19.27 1.84 11.19
N ASN A 39 18.36 1.43 12.07
CA ASN A 39 17.07 2.05 12.32
C ASN A 39 16.26 2.41 11.06
N VAL A 40 16.15 1.46 10.13
CA VAL A 40 15.47 1.68 8.85
C VAL A 40 13.98 1.40 8.99
N SER A 41 13.15 2.34 8.55
CA SER A 41 11.69 2.19 8.49
C SER A 41 11.22 2.29 7.04
N VAL A 42 10.32 1.39 6.64
CA VAL A 42 9.75 1.35 5.28
C VAL A 42 8.25 1.07 5.32
N ASN A 43 7.50 1.75 4.48
CA ASN A 43 6.10 1.48 4.21
C ASN A 43 5.93 1.31 2.70
N ILE A 44 5.51 0.12 2.28
CA ILE A 44 5.27 -0.22 0.88
C ILE A 44 3.75 -0.45 0.72
N PRO A 45 3.05 0.43 0.00
CA PRO A 45 1.65 0.24 -0.34
C PRO A 45 1.42 -0.99 -1.23
N ASP A 46 0.20 -1.52 -1.21
CA ASP A 46 -0.19 -2.59 -2.13
C ASP A 46 0.03 -2.17 -3.59
N ARG A 47 0.57 -3.09 -4.39
CA ARG A 47 0.96 -2.91 -5.81
C ARG A 47 2.03 -1.83 -6.09
N ALA A 48 2.74 -1.33 -5.07
CA ALA A 48 3.92 -0.50 -5.27
C ALA A 48 5.14 -1.35 -5.71
N VAL A 49 6.00 -0.77 -6.55
CA VAL A 49 7.25 -1.35 -7.10
C VAL A 49 8.46 -0.57 -6.65
#